data_AF-A0A8S1MRV7-F1
#
_entry.id   AF-A0A8S1MRV7-F1
#
_cell.length_a   1.000
_cell.length_b   1.000
_cell.length_c   1.000
_cell.angle_alpha   90.00
_cell.angle_beta   90.00
_cell.angle_gamma   90.00
#
_symmetry.space_group_name_H-M   'P 1'
#
loop_
_entity.id
_entity.type
_entity.pdbx_description
1 polymer ?
#
loop_
_entity_poly.entity_id
_entity_poly.type
_entity_poly.pdbx_seq_one_letter_code
_entity_poly.pdbx_strand_id
1 'polypeptide(L)'
;MKQTKKRLSYIKNQKPANIEWILNLLDQIPKYQLQQTNLKTASQIQLQGLQDCDQILKSDLYSFNNKTNKFQQITFSLYPNMLINNYGEFLILSTCIMIKKIIQYKEFIAQGVMLYNHHGNLFIFYESYVQQLSWEKQLKRFCKQQNFSQKYTIKEKLSIPNHFVCVKNKNNRIYTVQMIRYTHLNDQNYEQLMNEINILMCFKQSGLNQFHALFEDGEILYILYDYWIGDTLFKQLQQGLQLTMQQISQIIYQLIKVCRFLSLNNLYHASILPTNIILLRNNNNTPQQTKITLFNFSFRDANQVPSIIQKLPNAWIPPEFQCLNVKQDFSQIDLYQIGVLLYYLTIFLPENGIKQVAFSKTIDNFQISYTWLKGLQNKNQLLYSYSLIDFLCQLLDPNPKTRITYSAAVCHQWLINQKHQQNSNEKENIKILASLRTILELREQNSNDYASSQKFDQKLEQHITSSSEEEEQEQTADDYLHRISKERNCIPHYINLMNIITPFKHPSRKSVNDQIHFV
;
A
#
# COMPACT_ATOMS: atom_id res chain seq x y z
N MET A 1 17.42 -10.55 -34.32
CA MET A 1 17.15 -9.24 -34.97
C MET A 1 16.55 -9.31 -36.39
N LYS A 2 16.95 -10.25 -37.27
CA LYS A 2 16.37 -10.34 -38.64
C LYS A 2 14.92 -10.87 -38.70
N GLN A 3 14.49 -11.72 -37.76
CA GLN A 3 13.09 -12.19 -37.66
C GLN A 3 12.12 -11.12 -37.12
N THR A 4 12.58 -10.24 -36.22
CA THR A 4 11.77 -9.13 -35.68
C THR A 4 11.49 -8.04 -36.71
N LYS A 5 12.46 -7.73 -37.58
CA LYS A 5 12.27 -6.78 -38.70
C LYS A 5 11.29 -7.30 -39.76
N LYS A 6 11.32 -8.61 -40.08
CA LYS A 6 10.34 -9.24 -41.00
C LYS A 6 8.91 -9.28 -40.44
N ARG A 7 8.73 -9.46 -39.12
CA ARG A 7 7.42 -9.35 -38.47
C ARG A 7 6.89 -7.90 -38.51
N LEU A 8 7.73 -6.91 -38.25
CA LEU A 8 7.34 -5.49 -38.30
C LEU A 8 7.01 -5.01 -39.71
N SER A 9 7.68 -5.53 -40.76
CA SER A 9 7.35 -5.21 -42.15
C SER A 9 6.06 -5.89 -42.64
N TYR A 10 5.74 -7.09 -42.14
CA TYR A 10 4.47 -7.78 -42.44
C TYR A 10 3.26 -7.07 -41.80
N ILE A 11 3.46 -6.48 -40.61
CA ILE A 11 2.43 -5.71 -39.87
C ILE A 11 2.12 -4.36 -40.54
N LYS A 12 3.06 -3.77 -41.28
CA LYS A 12 2.85 -2.47 -41.96
C LYS A 12 1.96 -2.54 -43.22
N ASN A 13 1.73 -3.72 -43.78
CA ASN A 13 1.06 -3.88 -45.08
C ASN A 13 -0.36 -4.47 -45.02
N GLN A 14 -0.90 -4.75 -43.83
CA GLN A 14 -2.33 -5.04 -43.69
C GLN A 14 -3.06 -3.71 -43.47
N LYS A 15 -3.72 -3.18 -44.50
CA LYS A 15 -4.84 -2.24 -44.29
C LYS A 15 -5.73 -2.87 -43.22
N PRO A 16 -6.06 -2.21 -42.10
CA PRO A 16 -6.99 -2.79 -41.16
C PRO A 16 -8.30 -2.97 -41.93
N ALA A 17 -8.66 -4.23 -42.22
CA ALA A 17 -10.05 -4.53 -42.49
C ALA A 17 -10.83 -3.95 -41.33
N ASN A 18 -11.87 -3.19 -41.66
CA ASN A 18 -12.67 -2.47 -40.70
C ASN A 18 -13.02 -3.42 -39.55
N ILE A 19 -12.38 -3.25 -38.37
CA ILE A 19 -12.49 -4.21 -37.27
C ILE A 19 -13.94 -4.27 -36.82
N GLU A 20 -14.62 -3.13 -36.87
CA GLU A 20 -16.07 -3.02 -36.69
C GLU A 20 -16.84 -3.91 -37.65
N TRP A 21 -16.46 -3.96 -38.93
CA TRP A 21 -17.08 -4.84 -39.93
C TRP A 21 -16.84 -6.31 -39.58
N ILE A 22 -15.61 -6.71 -39.24
CA ILE A 22 -15.29 -8.10 -38.85
C ILE A 22 -16.11 -8.52 -37.64
N LEU A 23 -16.13 -7.69 -36.60
CA LEU A 23 -16.81 -7.99 -35.34
C LEU A 23 -18.34 -8.07 -35.51
N ASN A 24 -18.92 -7.25 -36.38
CA ASN A 24 -20.37 -7.23 -36.62
C ASN A 24 -20.85 -8.26 -37.65
N LEU A 25 -19.96 -8.86 -38.46
CA LEU A 25 -20.33 -9.90 -39.42
C LEU A 25 -20.42 -11.30 -38.80
N LEU A 26 -19.95 -11.46 -37.57
CA LEU A 26 -19.67 -12.77 -36.97
C LEU A 26 -20.56 -13.04 -35.76
N ASP A 27 -21.43 -14.03 -35.86
CA ASP A 27 -22.13 -14.64 -34.71
C ASP A 27 -21.22 -15.63 -33.94
N GLN A 28 -19.91 -15.38 -33.88
CA GLN A 28 -18.95 -16.23 -33.14
C GLN A 28 -19.09 -16.09 -31.62
N ILE A 29 -19.64 -14.97 -31.15
CA ILE A 29 -19.99 -14.78 -29.75
C ILE A 29 -21.51 -14.77 -29.66
N PRO A 30 -22.13 -15.69 -28.90
CA PRO A 30 -23.57 -15.68 -28.72
C PRO A 30 -24.07 -14.33 -28.20
N LYS A 31 -25.18 -13.83 -28.74
CA LYS A 31 -25.72 -12.50 -28.39
C LYS A 31 -25.94 -12.29 -26.89
N TYR A 32 -26.31 -13.34 -26.16
CA TYR A 32 -26.47 -13.27 -24.70
C TYR A 32 -25.15 -13.02 -23.96
N GLN A 33 -24.00 -13.43 -24.52
CA GLN A 33 -22.68 -13.17 -23.93
C GLN A 33 -22.20 -11.75 -24.23
N LEU A 34 -22.62 -11.16 -25.35
CA LEU A 34 -22.23 -9.81 -25.78
C LEU A 34 -22.83 -8.71 -24.90
N GLN A 35 -23.92 -8.99 -24.19
CA GLN A 35 -24.55 -8.02 -23.31
C GLN A 35 -23.60 -7.57 -22.20
N GLN A 36 -23.31 -6.27 -22.19
CA GLN A 36 -22.41 -5.64 -21.23
C GLN A 36 -23.14 -5.30 -19.93
N THR A 37 -23.41 -6.31 -19.11
CA THR A 37 -24.18 -6.16 -17.86
C THR A 37 -23.31 -5.88 -16.64
N ASN A 38 -21.97 -5.89 -16.79
CA ASN A 38 -21.03 -5.67 -15.70
C ASN A 38 -20.63 -4.20 -15.45
N LEU A 39 -21.04 -3.31 -16.34
CA LEU A 39 -20.78 -1.88 -16.25
C LEU A 39 -21.77 -1.20 -15.30
N LYS A 40 -21.26 -0.31 -14.45
CA LYS A 40 -22.06 0.53 -13.53
C LYS A 40 -22.03 1.98 -14.02
N THR A 41 -23.11 2.74 -13.81
CA THR A 41 -23.15 4.15 -14.20
C THR A 41 -22.65 5.04 -13.06
N ALA A 42 -21.70 5.94 -13.37
CA ALA A 42 -21.22 6.95 -12.44
C ALA A 42 -22.17 8.16 -12.39
N SER A 43 -22.33 8.77 -11.22
CA SER A 43 -23.05 10.04 -11.08
C SER A 43 -22.24 11.22 -11.62
N GLN A 44 -22.90 12.35 -11.91
CA GLN A 44 -22.21 13.56 -12.38
C GLN A 44 -21.15 14.07 -11.38
N ILE A 45 -21.42 13.95 -10.08
CA ILE A 45 -20.49 14.34 -9.01
C ILE A 45 -19.24 13.44 -9.04
N GLN A 46 -19.43 12.13 -9.24
CA GLN A 46 -18.32 11.18 -9.36
C GLN A 46 -17.46 11.47 -10.60
N LEU A 47 -18.10 11.79 -11.73
CA LEU A 47 -17.39 12.14 -12.97
C LEU A 47 -16.58 13.43 -12.83
N GLN A 48 -17.10 14.44 -12.13
CA GLN A 48 -16.34 15.66 -11.84
C GLN A 48 -15.11 15.37 -10.98
N GLY A 49 -15.27 14.58 -9.91
CA GLY A 49 -14.14 14.23 -9.04
C GLY A 49 -13.03 13.43 -9.74
N LEU A 50 -13.33 12.73 -10.83
CA LEU A 50 -12.35 12.00 -11.63
C LEU A 50 -11.47 12.91 -12.50
N GLN A 51 -11.88 14.15 -12.78
CA GLN A 51 -11.08 15.08 -13.59
C GLN A 51 -9.74 15.42 -12.93
N ASP A 52 -9.71 15.39 -11.59
CA ASP A 52 -8.52 15.64 -10.79
C ASP A 52 -7.63 14.40 -10.59
N CYS A 53 -8.05 13.24 -11.12
CA CYS A 53 -7.33 11.98 -10.99
C CYS A 53 -6.39 11.75 -12.19
N ASP A 54 -5.18 11.28 -11.93
CA ASP A 54 -4.24 10.94 -13.00
C ASP A 54 -4.71 9.71 -13.78
N GLN A 55 -4.88 9.90 -15.08
CA GLN A 55 -5.31 8.87 -15.99
C GLN A 55 -4.10 8.08 -16.55
N ILE A 56 -4.16 6.75 -16.53
CA ILE A 56 -3.07 5.87 -17.00
C ILE A 56 -3.06 5.79 -18.52
N LEU A 57 -4.23 5.52 -19.12
CA LEU A 57 -4.40 5.41 -20.57
C LEU A 57 -5.74 6.02 -20.98
N LYS A 58 -5.77 6.59 -22.18
CA LYS A 58 -6.98 7.02 -22.88
C LYS A 58 -6.84 6.65 -24.35
N SER A 59 -7.79 5.90 -24.88
CA SER A 59 -7.88 5.68 -26.33
C SER A 59 -9.23 5.12 -26.70
N ASP A 60 -9.51 5.19 -27.99
CA ASP A 60 -10.67 4.53 -28.58
C ASP A 60 -10.44 3.04 -28.77
N LEU A 61 -11.41 2.23 -28.36
CA LEU A 61 -11.39 0.77 -28.45
C LEU A 61 -12.73 0.29 -29.01
N TYR A 62 -12.74 -0.89 -29.61
CA TYR A 62 -13.97 -1.48 -30.13
C TYR A 62 -14.67 -2.30 -29.04
N SER A 63 -15.93 -2.00 -28.80
CA SER A 63 -16.73 -2.64 -27.76
C SER A 63 -18.19 -2.74 -28.19
N PHE A 64 -18.91 -3.74 -27.69
CA PHE A 64 -20.30 -4.01 -28.06
C PHE A 64 -21.25 -3.01 -27.37
N ASN A 65 -22.03 -2.26 -28.14
CA ASN A 65 -23.03 -1.37 -27.60
C ASN A 65 -24.39 -2.08 -27.54
N ASN A 66 -24.90 -2.30 -26.31
CA ASN A 66 -26.18 -2.95 -26.07
C ASN A 66 -27.37 -2.21 -26.71
N LYS A 67 -27.31 -0.89 -26.89
CA LYS A 67 -28.40 -0.09 -27.46
C LYS A 67 -28.48 -0.26 -28.98
N THR A 68 -27.33 -0.30 -29.65
CA THR A 68 -27.26 -0.42 -31.12
C THR A 68 -27.14 -1.88 -31.57
N ASN A 69 -26.90 -2.82 -30.64
CA ASN A 69 -26.61 -4.23 -30.89
C ASN A 69 -25.46 -4.45 -31.88
N LYS A 70 -24.45 -3.56 -31.83
CA LYS A 70 -23.29 -3.58 -32.72
C LYS A 70 -22.03 -3.23 -31.95
N PHE A 71 -20.92 -3.82 -32.38
CA PHE A 71 -19.59 -3.30 -32.05
C PHE A 71 -19.42 -1.93 -32.69
N GLN A 72 -18.88 -1.01 -31.90
CA GLN A 72 -18.57 0.35 -32.30
C GLN A 72 -17.32 0.83 -31.57
N GLN A 73 -16.74 1.91 -32.05
CA GLN A 73 -15.62 2.57 -31.39
C GLN A 73 -16.12 3.36 -30.17
N ILE A 74 -15.56 3.08 -29.00
CA ILE A 74 -15.89 3.69 -27.70
C ILE A 74 -14.60 4.17 -27.06
N THR A 75 -14.56 5.42 -26.61
CA THR A 75 -13.41 5.95 -25.88
C THR A 75 -13.40 5.40 -24.46
N PHE A 76 -12.32 4.71 -24.09
CA PHE A 76 -12.11 4.24 -22.73
C PHE A 76 -10.99 5.00 -22.04
N SER A 77 -11.19 5.20 -20.75
CA SER A 77 -10.29 5.86 -19.83
C SER A 77 -9.92 4.89 -18.72
N LEU A 78 -8.62 4.59 -18.61
CA LEU A 78 -8.09 3.70 -17.59
C LEU A 78 -7.49 4.52 -16.45
N TYR A 79 -8.04 4.32 -15.25
CA TYR A 79 -7.51 4.79 -13.98
C TYR A 79 -6.96 3.58 -13.19
N PRO A 80 -6.22 3.79 -12.09
CA PRO A 80 -5.85 2.68 -11.22
C PRO A 80 -7.08 1.90 -10.77
N ASN A 81 -7.11 0.60 -11.05
CA ASN A 81 -8.22 -0.30 -10.68
C ASN A 81 -9.63 0.06 -11.22
N MET A 82 -9.75 1.00 -12.17
CA MET A 82 -11.04 1.39 -12.74
C MET A 82 -10.93 1.68 -14.23
N LEU A 83 -11.83 1.12 -15.01
CA LEU A 83 -12.00 1.40 -16.43
C LEU A 83 -13.34 2.11 -16.63
N ILE A 84 -13.37 3.26 -17.28
CA ILE A 84 -14.60 4.03 -17.55
C ILE A 84 -14.69 4.43 -19.01
N ASN A 85 -15.90 4.36 -19.58
CA ASN A 85 -16.16 4.80 -20.95
C ASN A 85 -16.64 6.26 -21.01
N ASN A 86 -16.71 6.82 -22.21
CA ASN A 86 -17.22 8.17 -22.47
C ASN A 86 -18.73 8.35 -22.18
N TYR A 87 -19.49 7.27 -21.96
CA TYR A 87 -20.88 7.32 -21.51
C TYR A 87 -21.02 7.42 -19.99
N GLY A 88 -19.91 7.42 -19.24
CA GLY A 88 -19.90 7.46 -17.78
C GLY A 88 -20.16 6.10 -17.14
N GLU A 89 -20.02 5.01 -17.89
CA GLU A 89 -20.16 3.64 -17.39
C GLU A 89 -18.77 3.08 -17.06
N PHE A 90 -18.62 2.52 -15.86
CA PHE A 90 -17.35 2.08 -15.31
C PHE A 90 -17.36 0.62 -14.85
N LEU A 91 -16.16 0.04 -14.78
CA LEU A 91 -15.87 -1.31 -14.33
C LEU A 91 -14.70 -1.26 -13.34
N ILE A 92 -14.87 -1.92 -12.20
CA ILE A 92 -13.78 -2.08 -11.22
C ILE A 92 -12.97 -3.32 -11.62
N LEU A 93 -11.68 -3.14 -11.90
CA LEU A 93 -10.84 -4.14 -12.55
C LEU A 93 -10.46 -5.29 -11.60
N SER A 94 -10.26 -5.02 -10.31
CA SER A 94 -9.95 -6.02 -9.29
C SER A 94 -11.03 -7.08 -9.11
N THR A 95 -12.21 -6.85 -9.67
CA THR A 95 -13.37 -7.76 -9.64
C THR A 95 -13.40 -8.71 -10.82
N CYS A 96 -12.64 -8.39 -11.86
CA CYS A 96 -12.74 -9.02 -13.16
C CYS A 96 -11.58 -9.97 -13.37
N ILE A 97 -11.89 -11.08 -14.03
CA ILE A 97 -10.89 -11.94 -14.66
C ILE A 97 -10.74 -11.48 -16.11
N MET A 98 -9.50 -11.39 -16.57
CA MET A 98 -9.19 -10.98 -17.94
C MET A 98 -8.78 -12.19 -18.79
N ILE A 99 -9.52 -12.47 -19.85
CA ILE A 99 -9.24 -13.52 -20.83
C ILE A 99 -8.93 -12.90 -22.18
N LYS A 100 -7.86 -13.35 -22.84
CA LYS A 100 -7.56 -12.96 -24.22
C LYS A 100 -8.61 -13.53 -25.17
N LYS A 101 -9.07 -12.71 -26.12
CA LYS A 101 -9.98 -13.11 -27.18
C LYS A 101 -9.37 -12.80 -28.54
N ILE A 102 -9.49 -13.74 -29.45
CA ILE A 102 -9.05 -13.61 -30.83
C ILE A 102 -10.21 -14.07 -31.68
N ILE A 103 -10.67 -13.20 -32.56
CA ILE A 103 -11.71 -13.47 -33.55
C ILE A 103 -11.01 -13.50 -34.91
N GLN A 104 -11.18 -14.59 -35.63
CA GLN A 104 -10.60 -14.76 -36.95
C GLN A 104 -11.71 -14.99 -37.98
N TYR A 105 -11.62 -14.27 -39.10
CA TYR A 105 -12.49 -14.44 -40.25
C TYR A 105 -11.70 -14.34 -41.54
N LYS A 106 -11.65 -15.44 -42.29
CA LYS A 106 -10.77 -15.60 -43.45
C LYS A 106 -9.32 -15.24 -43.07
N GLU A 107 -8.76 -14.22 -43.70
CA GLU A 107 -7.40 -13.72 -43.46
C GLU A 107 -7.32 -12.65 -42.37
N PHE A 108 -8.47 -12.17 -41.88
CA PHE A 108 -8.54 -11.07 -40.93
C PHE A 108 -8.62 -11.56 -39.49
N ILE A 109 -7.94 -10.85 -38.58
CA ILE A 109 -7.84 -11.19 -37.17
C ILE A 109 -8.14 -9.95 -36.34
N ALA A 110 -9.15 -10.03 -35.48
CA ALA A 110 -9.42 -9.05 -34.44
C ALA A 110 -8.96 -9.61 -33.08
N GLN A 111 -8.05 -8.88 -32.42
CA GLN A 111 -7.53 -9.27 -31.11
C GLN A 111 -8.12 -8.36 -30.03
N GLY A 112 -8.42 -8.95 -28.88
CA GLY A 112 -9.09 -8.26 -27.79
C GLY A 112 -8.97 -9.00 -26.47
N VAL A 113 -9.69 -8.51 -25.48
CA VAL A 113 -9.86 -9.10 -24.16
C VAL A 113 -11.31 -9.11 -23.76
N MET A 114 -11.67 -10.12 -22.99
CA MET A 114 -12.91 -10.23 -22.27
C MET A 114 -12.61 -10.00 -20.79
N LEU A 115 -13.18 -8.94 -20.24
CA LEU A 115 -13.19 -8.66 -18.80
C LEU A 115 -14.50 -9.17 -18.25
N TYR A 116 -14.48 -10.19 -17.40
CA TYR A 116 -15.71 -10.75 -16.87
C TYR A 116 -15.68 -10.88 -15.35
N ASN A 117 -16.86 -10.72 -14.76
CA ASN A 117 -17.13 -10.97 -13.35
C ASN A 117 -18.52 -11.62 -13.24
N HIS A 118 -19.01 -11.78 -12.00
CA HIS A 118 -20.32 -12.39 -11.75
C HIS A 118 -21.50 -11.55 -12.27
N HIS A 119 -21.30 -10.29 -12.62
CA HIS A 119 -22.33 -9.43 -13.20
C HIS A 119 -22.38 -9.47 -14.72
N GLY A 120 -21.36 -9.99 -15.41
CA GLY A 120 -21.33 -10.08 -16.87
C GLY A 120 -19.95 -9.90 -17.49
N ASN A 121 -19.95 -9.60 -18.79
CA ASN A 121 -18.74 -9.52 -19.62
C ASN A 121 -18.63 -8.15 -20.30
N LEU A 122 -17.40 -7.67 -20.43
CA LEU A 122 -17.04 -6.53 -21.27
C LEU A 122 -16.01 -7.00 -22.29
N PHE A 123 -16.37 -6.90 -23.57
CA PHE A 123 -15.47 -7.23 -24.68
C PHE A 123 -14.82 -5.95 -25.21
N ILE A 124 -13.50 -5.98 -25.32
CA ILE A 124 -12.69 -4.87 -25.80
C ILE A 124 -11.75 -5.40 -26.87
N PHE A 125 -11.82 -4.84 -28.07
CA PHE A 125 -10.94 -5.16 -29.18
C PHE A 125 -10.07 -3.96 -29.54
N TYR A 126 -8.84 -4.25 -29.95
CA TYR A 126 -7.81 -3.26 -30.22
C TYR A 126 -7.75 -2.94 -31.72
N GLU A 127 -7.51 -1.67 -32.04
CA GLU A 127 -7.30 -1.20 -33.41
C GLU A 127 -5.96 -1.69 -33.98
N SER A 128 -4.93 -1.77 -33.12
CA SER A 128 -3.58 -2.15 -33.53
C SER A 128 -2.86 -2.99 -32.49
N TYR A 129 -1.81 -3.69 -32.96
CA TYR A 129 -0.94 -4.48 -32.08
C TYR A 129 -0.21 -3.63 -31.03
N VAL A 130 0.15 -2.39 -31.36
CA VAL A 130 0.79 -1.45 -30.41
C VAL A 130 -0.18 -1.08 -29.30
N GLN A 131 -1.44 -0.79 -29.66
CA GLN A 131 -2.49 -0.51 -28.69
C GLN A 131 -2.75 -1.72 -27.80
N GLN A 132 -2.82 -2.93 -28.37
CA GLN A 132 -2.96 -4.16 -27.61
C GLN A 132 -1.86 -4.33 -26.54
N LEU A 133 -0.59 -4.17 -26.92
CA LEU A 133 0.53 -4.34 -25.99
C LEU A 133 0.47 -3.36 -24.81
N SER A 134 0.12 -2.10 -25.10
CA SER A 134 -0.08 -1.03 -24.11
C SER A 134 -1.20 -1.38 -23.13
N TRP A 135 -2.39 -1.68 -23.65
CA TRP A 135 -3.59 -1.90 -22.86
C TRP A 135 -3.56 -3.21 -22.08
N GLU A 136 -3.19 -4.32 -22.71
CA GLU A 136 -3.13 -5.62 -22.02
C GLU A 136 -2.15 -5.58 -20.84
N LYS A 137 -1.04 -4.85 -20.95
CA LYS A 137 -0.06 -4.74 -19.86
C LYS A 137 -0.69 -4.07 -18.64
N GLN A 138 -1.43 -2.98 -18.84
CA GLN A 138 -2.07 -2.25 -17.75
C GLN A 138 -3.29 -2.98 -17.20
N LEU A 139 -4.15 -3.55 -18.05
CA LEU A 139 -5.31 -4.33 -17.60
C LEU A 139 -4.90 -5.55 -16.78
N LYS A 140 -3.85 -6.28 -17.20
CA LYS A 140 -3.30 -7.42 -16.43
C LYS A 140 -2.82 -7.04 -15.04
N ARG A 141 -2.39 -5.79 -14.83
CA ARG A 141 -1.93 -5.31 -13.52
C ARG A 141 -3.07 -5.25 -12.52
N PHE A 142 -4.28 -4.87 -12.96
CA PHE A 142 -5.42 -4.62 -12.07
C PHE A 142 -6.46 -5.75 -12.06
N CYS A 143 -6.55 -6.54 -13.12
CA CYS A 143 -7.47 -7.68 -13.17
C CYS A 143 -6.92 -8.93 -12.47
N LYS A 144 -7.84 -9.74 -11.97
CA LYS A 144 -7.55 -11.09 -11.48
C LYS A 144 -7.02 -11.95 -12.60
N GLN A 145 -5.88 -12.56 -12.38
CA GLN A 145 -5.28 -13.52 -13.28
C GLN A 145 -5.56 -14.95 -12.82
N GLN A 146 -5.48 -15.89 -13.75
CA GLN A 146 -5.61 -17.32 -13.46
C GLN A 146 -4.29 -18.05 -13.70
N ASN A 147 -4.26 -19.30 -13.25
CA ASN A 147 -3.18 -20.27 -13.40
C ASN A 147 -1.89 -19.79 -12.73
N PHE A 148 -1.96 -19.42 -11.45
CA PHE A 148 -0.82 -19.01 -10.64
C PHE A 148 0.26 -20.09 -10.63
N SER A 149 -0.11 -21.35 -10.37
CA SER A 149 0.82 -22.50 -10.27
C SER A 149 1.60 -22.78 -11.57
N GLN A 150 1.05 -22.42 -12.73
CA GLN A 150 1.76 -22.55 -14.01
C GLN A 150 2.80 -21.43 -14.21
N LYS A 151 2.60 -20.27 -13.59
CA LYS A 151 3.43 -19.07 -13.77
C LYS A 151 4.46 -18.87 -12.67
N TYR A 152 4.16 -19.33 -11.45
CA TYR A 152 4.96 -19.14 -10.26
C TYR A 152 5.11 -20.45 -9.50
N THR A 153 6.31 -20.67 -8.96
CA THR A 153 6.62 -21.77 -8.07
C THR A 153 6.77 -21.25 -6.65
N ILE A 154 5.99 -21.77 -5.71
CA ILE A 154 6.10 -21.45 -4.28
C ILE A 154 7.38 -22.09 -3.72
N LYS A 155 8.09 -21.34 -2.89
CA LYS A 155 9.33 -21.76 -2.23
C LYS A 155 9.10 -21.77 -0.71
N GLU A 156 9.74 -20.86 0.00
CA GLU A 156 9.80 -20.86 1.46
C GLU A 156 8.58 -20.16 2.07
N LYS A 157 8.11 -20.68 3.19
CA LYS A 157 7.10 -19.99 4.01
C LYS A 157 7.80 -18.91 4.83
N LEU A 158 7.29 -17.67 4.75
CA LEU A 158 7.77 -16.59 5.60
C LEU A 158 7.20 -16.76 7.02
N SER A 159 7.85 -16.12 7.99
CA SER A 159 7.37 -16.13 9.37
C SER A 159 5.98 -15.52 9.56
N ILE A 160 5.56 -14.67 8.63
CA ILE A 160 4.27 -13.99 8.68
C ILE A 160 3.20 -14.94 8.12
N PRO A 161 2.05 -15.10 8.81
CA PRO A 161 1.00 -16.03 8.39
C PRO A 161 0.60 -15.82 6.93
N ASN A 162 0.36 -16.92 6.21
CA ASN A 162 -0.10 -16.93 4.82
C ASN A 162 0.85 -16.29 3.80
N HIS A 163 2.07 -15.90 4.16
CA HIS A 163 3.05 -15.31 3.25
C HIS A 163 4.15 -16.30 2.88
N PHE A 164 4.54 -16.31 1.62
CA PHE A 164 5.51 -17.23 1.05
C PHE A 164 6.39 -16.50 0.03
N VAL A 165 7.62 -16.96 -0.10
CA VAL A 165 8.49 -16.62 -1.23
C VAL A 165 8.03 -17.42 -2.44
N CYS A 166 7.96 -16.80 -3.61
CA CYS A 166 7.71 -17.50 -4.86
C CYS A 166 8.61 -16.98 -5.98
N VAL A 167 8.82 -17.81 -6.99
CA VAL A 167 9.70 -17.54 -8.13
C VAL A 167 8.89 -17.62 -9.40
N LYS A 168 9.02 -16.61 -10.27
CA LYS A 168 8.37 -16.59 -11.57
C LYS A 168 9.08 -17.53 -12.54
N ASN A 169 8.38 -18.54 -13.02
CA ASN A 169 8.94 -19.63 -13.82
C ASN A 169 9.64 -19.15 -15.11
N LYS A 170 9.18 -18.03 -15.69
CA LYS A 170 9.70 -17.51 -16.97
C LYS A 170 11.08 -16.88 -16.86
N ASN A 171 11.39 -16.19 -15.76
CA ASN A 171 12.59 -15.35 -15.64
C ASN A 171 13.27 -15.43 -14.28
N ASN A 172 12.86 -16.36 -13.43
CA ASN A 172 13.40 -16.59 -12.09
C ASN A 172 13.36 -15.36 -11.16
N ARG A 173 12.56 -14.33 -11.47
CA ARG A 173 12.38 -13.20 -10.55
C ARG A 173 11.62 -13.67 -9.31
N ILE A 174 12.11 -13.23 -8.15
CA ILE A 174 11.58 -13.58 -6.83
C ILE A 174 10.52 -12.56 -6.43
N TYR A 175 9.47 -13.03 -5.76
CA TYR A 175 8.34 -12.26 -5.27
C TYR A 175 7.88 -12.79 -3.91
N THR A 176 7.13 -11.99 -3.17
CA THR A 176 6.38 -12.45 -2.00
C THR A 176 4.92 -12.63 -2.37
N VAL A 177 4.32 -13.77 -2.01
CA VAL A 177 2.91 -14.05 -2.26
C VAL A 177 2.18 -14.29 -0.94
N GLN A 178 1.04 -13.62 -0.78
CA GLN A 178 0.07 -13.93 0.27
C GLN A 178 -1.03 -14.82 -0.30
N MET A 179 -1.25 -15.98 0.33
CA MET A 179 -2.26 -16.96 -0.10
C MET A 179 -3.43 -16.97 0.87
N ILE A 180 -4.62 -16.63 0.38
CA ILE A 180 -5.81 -16.53 1.23
C ILE A 180 -6.93 -17.37 0.64
N ARG A 181 -7.42 -18.32 1.43
CA ARG A 181 -8.65 -19.05 1.10
C ARG A 181 -9.85 -18.21 1.50
N TYR A 182 -10.47 -17.55 0.53
CA TYR A 182 -11.49 -16.53 0.82
C TYR A 182 -12.81 -17.14 1.31
N THR A 183 -13.08 -18.42 1.04
CA THR A 183 -14.26 -19.13 1.56
C THR A 183 -14.26 -19.35 3.07
N HIS A 184 -13.10 -19.20 3.72
CA HIS A 184 -12.99 -19.24 5.18
C HIS A 184 -13.20 -17.86 5.82
N LEU A 185 -13.33 -16.81 5.01
CA LEU A 185 -13.59 -15.47 5.51
C LEU A 185 -15.09 -15.26 5.62
N ASN A 186 -15.52 -14.63 6.71
CA ASN A 186 -16.86 -14.05 6.74
C ASN A 186 -16.91 -12.82 5.81
N ASP A 187 -18.13 -12.37 5.53
CA ASP A 187 -18.37 -11.24 4.62
C ASP A 187 -17.54 -10.00 4.97
N GLN A 188 -17.47 -9.67 6.27
CA GLN A 188 -16.74 -8.50 6.75
C GLN A 188 -15.23 -8.61 6.48
N ASN A 189 -14.61 -9.74 6.80
CA ASN A 189 -13.17 -9.94 6.60
C ASN A 189 -12.80 -9.97 5.11
N TYR A 190 -13.66 -10.50 4.26
CA TYR A 190 -13.44 -10.46 2.81
C TYR A 190 -13.60 -9.04 2.24
N GLU A 191 -14.60 -8.29 2.69
CA GLU A 191 -14.75 -6.87 2.31
C GLU A 191 -13.51 -6.07 2.73
N GLN A 192 -12.95 -6.33 3.93
CA GLN A 192 -11.68 -5.74 4.38
C GLN A 192 -10.51 -6.11 3.48
N LEU A 193 -10.36 -7.39 3.16
CA LEU A 193 -9.31 -7.87 2.28
C LEU A 193 -9.38 -7.20 0.90
N MET A 194 -10.56 -7.13 0.31
CA MET A 194 -10.74 -6.50 -1.01
C MET A 194 -10.48 -4.99 -0.95
N ASN A 195 -10.86 -4.32 0.14
CA ASN A 195 -10.54 -2.90 0.35
C ASN A 195 -9.03 -2.67 0.43
N GLU A 196 -8.31 -3.51 1.19
CA GLU A 196 -6.85 -3.45 1.26
C GLU A 196 -6.21 -3.66 -0.11
N ILE A 197 -6.64 -4.69 -0.86
CA ILE A 197 -6.17 -4.96 -2.22
C ILE A 197 -6.40 -3.73 -3.12
N ASN A 198 -7.58 -3.13 -3.06
CA ASN A 198 -7.91 -1.95 -3.87
C ASN A 198 -7.00 -0.76 -3.53
N ILE A 199 -6.70 -0.54 -2.24
CA ILE A 199 -5.75 0.48 -1.80
C ILE A 199 -4.36 0.19 -2.36
N LEU A 200 -3.84 -1.03 -2.17
CA LEU A 200 -2.49 -1.41 -2.60
C LEU A 200 -2.33 -1.41 -4.13
N MET A 201 -3.40 -1.64 -4.89
CA MET A 201 -3.39 -1.53 -6.35
C MET A 201 -3.19 -0.07 -6.83
N CYS A 202 -3.78 0.90 -6.13
CA CYS A 202 -3.78 2.30 -6.55
C CYS A 202 -2.56 3.08 -6.09
N PHE A 203 -1.94 2.69 -4.97
CA PHE A 203 -0.88 3.48 -4.36
C PHE A 203 0.49 2.78 -4.43
N LYS A 204 1.53 3.57 -4.73
CA LYS A 204 2.94 3.19 -4.55
C LYS A 204 3.56 4.14 -3.52
N GLN A 205 3.79 3.68 -2.29
CA GLN A 205 4.31 4.51 -1.20
C GLN A 205 5.28 3.70 -0.35
N SER A 206 6.41 4.31 0.05
CA SER A 206 7.34 3.68 0.98
C SER A 206 6.63 3.35 2.30
N GLY A 207 6.79 2.11 2.77
CA GLY A 207 6.12 1.60 3.97
C GLY A 207 4.77 0.91 3.71
N LEU A 208 4.29 0.93 2.46
CA LEU A 208 3.26 0.01 1.97
C LEU A 208 3.92 -1.09 1.13
N ASN A 209 3.39 -2.31 1.17
CA ASN A 209 3.88 -3.38 0.31
C ASN A 209 3.53 -3.09 -1.14
N GLN A 210 4.54 -3.13 -2.01
CA GLN A 210 4.35 -2.84 -3.42
C GLN A 210 3.59 -3.98 -4.09
N PHE A 211 2.33 -3.74 -4.43
CA PHE A 211 1.50 -4.69 -5.16
C PHE A 211 2.01 -4.88 -6.59
N HIS A 212 2.04 -6.15 -7.02
CA HIS A 212 2.48 -6.58 -8.35
C HIS A 212 1.33 -7.14 -9.20
N ALA A 213 0.58 -8.11 -8.67
CA ALA A 213 -0.52 -8.75 -9.39
C ALA A 213 -1.45 -9.51 -8.43
N LEU A 214 -2.69 -9.76 -8.87
CA LEU A 214 -3.68 -10.56 -8.15
C LEU A 214 -4.02 -11.80 -8.98
N PHE A 215 -4.04 -12.97 -8.36
CA PHE A 215 -4.53 -14.21 -8.97
C PHE A 215 -5.68 -14.80 -8.17
N GLU A 216 -6.56 -15.51 -8.86
CA GLU A 216 -7.61 -16.32 -8.28
C GLU A 216 -7.63 -17.67 -8.98
N ASP A 217 -7.28 -18.72 -8.24
CA ASP A 217 -7.41 -20.11 -8.71
C ASP A 217 -8.28 -20.88 -7.70
N GLY A 218 -9.44 -21.36 -8.15
CA GLY A 218 -10.42 -22.00 -7.28
C GLY A 218 -10.86 -21.05 -6.16
N GLU A 219 -10.70 -21.47 -4.90
CA GLU A 219 -11.09 -20.70 -3.71
C GLU A 219 -9.94 -19.90 -3.07
N ILE A 220 -8.80 -19.75 -3.77
CA ILE A 220 -7.60 -19.13 -3.23
C ILE A 220 -7.27 -17.86 -4.02
N LEU A 221 -7.17 -16.75 -3.30
CA LEU A 221 -6.56 -15.51 -3.79
C LEU A 221 -5.05 -15.53 -3.53
N TYR A 222 -4.27 -15.21 -4.55
CA TYR A 222 -2.83 -15.00 -4.46
C TYR A 222 -2.53 -13.53 -4.70
N ILE A 223 -2.11 -12.83 -3.67
CA ILE A 223 -1.74 -11.42 -3.73
C ILE A 223 -0.22 -11.37 -3.85
N LEU A 224 0.26 -10.94 -5.02
CA LEU A 224 1.68 -10.91 -5.34
C LEU A 224 2.23 -9.52 -5.06
N TYR A 225 3.29 -9.46 -4.27
CA TYR A 225 4.03 -8.26 -3.91
C TYR A 225 5.46 -8.35 -4.46
N ASP A 226 6.14 -7.20 -4.53
CA ASP A 226 7.59 -7.19 -4.67
C ASP A 226 8.24 -8.01 -3.55
N TYR A 227 9.39 -8.61 -3.84
CA TYR A 227 10.08 -9.44 -2.87
C TYR A 227 10.49 -8.65 -1.63
N TRP A 228 10.16 -9.21 -0.47
CA TRP A 228 10.61 -8.71 0.82
C TRP A 228 10.81 -9.88 1.78
N ILE A 229 11.79 -9.74 2.67
CA ILE A 229 12.03 -10.64 3.80
C ILE A 229 11.95 -9.83 5.06
N GLY A 230 11.29 -10.35 6.09
CA GLY A 230 11.16 -9.68 7.36
C GLY A 230 10.37 -10.51 8.37
N ASP A 231 10.35 -10.01 9.60
CA ASP A 231 9.51 -10.52 10.68
C ASP A 231 8.72 -9.38 11.30
N THR A 232 7.65 -9.73 12.02
CA THR A 232 6.92 -8.73 12.81
C THR A 232 7.84 -8.15 13.89
N LEU A 233 7.67 -6.86 14.19
CA LEU A 233 8.36 -6.18 15.28
C LEU A 233 8.14 -6.94 16.60
N PHE A 234 6.92 -7.43 16.81
CA PHE A 234 6.59 -8.31 17.94
C PHE A 234 7.53 -9.52 18.05
N LYS A 235 7.69 -10.28 16.97
CA LYS A 235 8.53 -11.50 16.96
C LYS A 235 10.00 -11.15 17.18
N GLN A 236 10.47 -10.07 16.57
CA GLN A 236 11.84 -9.60 16.74
C GLN A 236 12.13 -9.18 18.18
N LEU A 237 11.22 -8.41 18.81
CA LEU A 237 11.33 -8.05 20.23
C LEU A 237 11.33 -9.30 21.11
N GLN A 238 10.40 -10.25 20.87
CA GLN A 238 10.36 -11.52 21.60
C GLN A 238 11.66 -12.34 21.48
N GLN A 239 12.36 -12.23 20.35
CA GLN A 239 13.67 -12.86 20.12
C GLN A 239 14.85 -12.09 20.74
N GLY A 240 14.58 -11.01 21.47
CA GLY A 240 15.59 -10.23 22.18
C GLY A 240 16.16 -9.06 21.37
N LEU A 241 15.49 -8.64 20.28
CA LEU A 241 15.90 -7.43 19.57
C LEU A 241 15.90 -6.23 20.53
N GLN A 242 17.07 -5.61 20.68
CA GLN A 242 17.21 -4.33 21.36
C GLN A 242 17.31 -3.22 20.31
N LEU A 243 16.41 -2.25 20.39
CA LEU A 243 16.40 -1.08 19.52
C LEU A 243 17.01 0.10 20.26
N THR A 244 17.94 0.81 19.61
CA THR A 244 18.42 2.10 20.10
C THR A 244 17.33 3.18 19.94
N MET A 245 17.42 4.26 20.71
CA MET A 245 16.52 5.43 20.54
C MET A 245 16.51 5.94 19.10
N GLN A 246 17.65 5.92 18.44
CA GLN A 246 17.80 6.30 17.03
C GLN A 246 16.99 5.38 16.11
N GLN A 247 17.06 4.07 16.31
CA GLN A 247 16.30 3.11 15.50
C GLN A 247 14.80 3.22 15.74
N ILE A 248 14.38 3.39 17.00
CA ILE A 248 12.98 3.66 17.36
C ILE A 248 12.51 4.92 16.63
N SER A 249 13.29 6.01 16.66
CA SER A 249 12.92 7.25 15.97
C SER A 249 12.73 7.08 14.47
N GLN A 250 13.55 6.26 13.80
CA GLN A 250 13.42 5.96 12.37
C GLN A 250 12.16 5.15 12.05
N ILE A 251 11.81 4.18 12.90
CA ILE A 251 10.57 3.41 12.79
C ILE A 251 9.36 4.34 12.97
N ILE A 252 9.34 5.13 14.04
CA ILE A 252 8.26 6.08 14.34
C ILE A 252 8.10 7.11 13.21
N TYR A 253 9.19 7.67 12.69
CA TYR A 253 9.16 8.60 11.57
C TYR A 253 8.52 7.98 10.32
N GLN A 254 8.88 6.73 9.99
CA GLN A 254 8.28 6.02 8.86
C GLN A 254 6.78 5.77 9.07
N LEU A 255 6.38 5.34 10.28
CA LEU A 255 4.96 5.14 10.62
C LEU A 255 4.16 6.43 10.43
N ILE A 256 4.64 7.55 10.99
CA ILE A 256 3.97 8.85 10.86
C ILE A 256 3.84 9.26 9.39
N LYS A 257 4.88 9.02 8.56
CA LYS A 257 4.81 9.32 7.12
C LYS A 257 3.78 8.47 6.38
N VAL A 258 3.72 7.16 6.66
CA VAL A 258 2.73 6.27 6.05
C VAL A 258 1.32 6.64 6.50
N CYS A 259 1.09 6.80 7.81
CA CYS A 259 -0.23 7.16 8.35
C CYS A 259 -0.67 8.57 7.91
N ARG A 260 0.25 9.52 7.75
CA ARG A 260 -0.05 10.83 7.14
C ARG A 260 -0.58 10.65 5.71
N PHE A 261 0.10 9.82 4.92
CA PHE A 261 -0.32 9.53 3.55
C PHE A 261 -1.72 8.87 3.52
N LEU A 262 -1.96 7.88 4.38
CA LEU A 262 -3.29 7.27 4.51
C LEU A 262 -4.34 8.32 4.89
N SER A 263 -4.06 9.13 5.91
CA SER A 263 -4.96 10.17 6.39
C SER A 263 -5.35 11.17 5.31
N LEU A 264 -4.39 11.60 4.49
CA LEU A 264 -4.64 12.55 3.39
C LEU A 264 -5.46 11.92 2.25
N ASN A 265 -5.60 10.60 2.22
CA ASN A 265 -6.43 9.85 1.27
C ASN A 265 -7.72 9.30 1.90
N ASN A 266 -8.17 9.83 3.05
CA ASN A 266 -9.31 9.31 3.81
C ASN A 266 -9.21 7.82 4.19
N LEU A 267 -7.97 7.36 4.37
CA LEU A 267 -7.64 6.03 4.89
C LEU A 267 -7.14 6.14 6.33
N TYR A 268 -7.07 4.99 6.99
CA TYR A 268 -6.38 4.78 8.24
C TYR A 268 -5.81 3.35 8.27
N HIS A 269 -4.94 3.09 9.24
CA HIS A 269 -4.54 1.72 9.58
C HIS A 269 -5.35 1.15 10.76
N ALA A 270 -5.62 1.97 11.79
CA ALA A 270 -6.37 1.67 13.02
C ALA A 270 -5.88 0.45 13.83
N SER A 271 -4.72 -0.10 13.50
CA SER A 271 -4.15 -1.28 14.16
C SER A 271 -2.62 -1.26 14.18
N ILE A 272 -2.05 -0.08 14.47
CA ILE A 272 -0.61 0.12 14.64
C ILE A 272 -0.16 -0.59 15.92
N LEU A 273 0.19 -1.86 15.78
CA LEU A 273 0.64 -2.77 16.82
C LEU A 273 1.97 -3.42 16.41
N PRO A 274 2.82 -3.85 17.35
CA PRO A 274 4.05 -4.57 17.03
C PRO A 274 3.83 -5.82 16.15
N THR A 275 2.65 -6.44 16.21
CA THR A 275 2.29 -7.62 15.38
C THR A 275 2.01 -7.28 13.92
N ASN A 276 1.66 -6.03 13.60
CA ASN A 276 1.29 -5.58 12.25
C ASN A 276 2.40 -4.75 11.57
N ILE A 277 3.48 -4.47 12.29
CA ILE A 277 4.67 -3.78 11.75
C ILE A 277 5.71 -4.83 11.41
N ILE A 278 6.20 -4.84 10.18
CA ILE A 278 7.24 -5.78 9.76
C ILE A 278 8.55 -5.04 9.58
N LEU A 279 9.59 -5.53 10.24
CA LEU A 279 10.96 -5.09 10.05
C LEU A 279 11.58 -5.87 8.89
N LEU A 280 11.97 -5.15 7.85
CA LEU A 280 12.60 -5.71 6.67
C LEU A 280 14.07 -6.03 6.93
N ARG A 281 14.56 -7.10 6.30
CA ARG A 281 15.98 -7.49 6.30
C ARG A 281 16.61 -7.07 4.98
N ASN A 282 17.91 -6.76 4.98
CA ASN A 282 18.65 -6.55 3.74
C ASN A 282 18.86 -7.88 2.99
N ASN A 283 19.22 -7.78 1.71
CA ASN A 283 19.49 -8.92 0.84
C ASN A 283 20.57 -9.88 1.36
N ASN A 284 21.49 -9.40 2.22
CA ASN A 284 22.52 -10.21 2.86
C ASN A 284 22.05 -10.85 4.19
N ASN A 285 20.74 -10.84 4.48
CA ASN A 285 20.15 -11.22 5.77
C ASN A 285 20.68 -10.43 6.98
N THR A 286 21.46 -9.39 6.77
CA THR A 286 21.82 -8.42 7.81
C THR A 286 20.59 -7.56 8.11
N PRO A 287 20.27 -7.30 9.38
CA PRO A 287 19.03 -6.63 9.71
C PRO A 287 19.14 -5.15 9.28
N GLN A 288 18.27 -4.74 8.35
CA GLN A 288 18.03 -3.32 8.09
C GLN A 288 17.05 -2.85 9.16
N GLN A 289 17.54 -2.77 10.41
CA GLN A 289 16.76 -2.77 11.67
C GLN A 289 15.68 -1.68 11.79
N THR A 290 15.51 -0.83 10.78
CA THR A 290 14.61 0.31 10.80
C THR A 290 13.68 0.40 9.60
N LYS A 291 13.90 -0.33 8.50
CA LYS A 291 12.99 -0.26 7.34
C LYS A 291 11.72 -1.06 7.63
N ILE A 292 10.56 -0.41 7.56
CA ILE A 292 9.28 -1.03 7.88
C ILE A 292 8.40 -1.23 6.66
N THR A 293 7.48 -2.19 6.78
CA THR A 293 6.27 -2.28 5.94
C THR A 293 5.05 -2.62 6.80
N LEU A 294 3.88 -2.18 6.35
CA LEU A 294 2.59 -2.35 7.03
C LEU A 294 1.61 -3.17 6.17
N PHE A 295 0.60 -3.74 6.83
CA PHE A 295 -0.53 -4.46 6.24
C PHE A 295 -1.83 -4.09 6.96
N ASN A 296 -2.99 -4.45 6.41
CA ASN A 296 -4.34 -4.22 6.97
C ASN A 296 -4.79 -2.75 6.95
N PHE A 297 -4.82 -2.12 5.77
CA PHE A 297 -5.32 -0.76 5.58
C PHE A 297 -6.84 -0.71 5.37
N SER A 298 -7.51 0.37 5.79
CA SER A 298 -8.96 0.51 5.68
C SER A 298 -9.44 1.94 5.43
N PHE A 299 -10.66 2.06 4.90
CA PHE A 299 -11.32 3.34 4.63
C PHE A 299 -11.96 3.95 5.87
N ARG A 300 -11.92 5.28 5.98
CA ARG A 300 -12.57 6.06 7.05
C ARG A 300 -14.07 5.77 7.20
N ASP A 301 -14.76 5.68 6.07
CA ASP A 301 -16.22 5.49 6.04
C ASP A 301 -16.62 4.00 5.97
N ALA A 302 -15.68 3.08 6.14
CA ALA A 302 -16.06 1.68 6.31
C ALA A 302 -16.89 1.56 7.60
N ASN A 303 -18.13 1.06 7.50
CA ASN A 303 -19.03 0.75 8.63
C ASN A 303 -18.47 -0.30 9.63
N GLN A 304 -17.18 -0.57 9.57
CA GLN A 304 -16.48 -1.68 10.20
C GLN A 304 -15.50 -1.21 11.28
N VAL A 305 -15.23 0.10 11.40
CA VAL A 305 -14.23 0.58 12.36
C VAL A 305 -14.53 0.20 13.82
N PRO A 306 -15.80 0.21 14.29
CA PRO A 306 -16.12 -0.25 15.64
C PRO A 306 -15.65 -1.70 15.90
N SER A 307 -15.69 -2.58 14.88
CA SER A 307 -15.29 -3.98 15.01
C SER A 307 -13.77 -4.20 15.04
N ILE A 308 -12.99 -3.32 14.41
CA ILE A 308 -11.52 -3.38 14.42
C ILE A 308 -11.01 -2.91 15.78
N ILE A 309 -11.55 -1.80 16.27
CA ILE A 309 -11.11 -1.20 17.54
C ILE A 309 -11.41 -2.11 18.74
N GLN A 310 -12.54 -2.83 18.73
CA GLN A 310 -12.89 -3.79 19.79
C GLN A 310 -11.91 -4.96 19.93
N LYS A 311 -11.10 -5.25 18.92
CA LYS A 311 -10.12 -6.34 18.94
C LYS A 311 -8.72 -5.88 19.41
N LEU A 312 -8.53 -4.58 19.63
CA LEU A 312 -7.25 -4.03 20.06
C LEU A 312 -7.04 -4.20 21.56
N PRO A 313 -5.79 -4.32 22.03
CA PRO A 313 -5.48 -4.17 23.45
C PRO A 313 -5.96 -2.82 23.98
N ASN A 314 -6.43 -2.78 25.24
CA ASN A 314 -7.06 -1.60 25.83
C ASN A 314 -6.19 -0.32 25.74
N ALA A 315 -4.87 -0.43 25.95
CA ALA A 315 -3.95 0.70 25.83
C ALA A 315 -3.82 1.27 24.41
N TRP A 316 -4.16 0.51 23.37
CA TRP A 316 -4.13 0.95 21.97
C TRP A 316 -5.45 1.55 21.49
N ILE A 317 -6.51 1.48 22.31
CA ILE A 317 -7.81 2.10 22.03
C ILE A 317 -7.75 3.55 22.51
N PRO A 318 -7.84 4.55 21.61
CA PRO A 318 -7.79 5.94 22.04
C PRO A 318 -9.00 6.28 22.95
N PRO A 319 -8.83 7.17 23.95
CA PRO A 319 -9.87 7.47 24.94
C PRO A 319 -11.21 7.91 24.32
N GLU A 320 -11.17 8.65 23.21
CA GLU A 320 -12.37 9.11 22.51
C GLU A 320 -13.24 7.99 21.91
N PHE A 321 -12.70 6.77 21.76
CA PHE A 321 -13.43 5.60 21.27
C PHE A 321 -14.10 4.80 22.38
N GLN A 322 -13.76 5.06 23.64
CA GLN A 322 -14.36 4.39 24.80
C GLN A 322 -15.72 5.00 25.19
N CYS A 323 -15.99 6.24 24.75
CA CYS A 323 -17.26 6.93 24.98
C CYS A 323 -18.25 6.66 23.83
N LEU A 324 -19.24 5.79 24.07
CA LEU A 324 -20.21 5.33 23.07
C LEU A 324 -21.13 6.44 22.50
N ASN A 325 -21.21 7.61 23.13
CA ASN A 325 -22.15 8.68 22.79
C ASN A 325 -21.56 9.81 21.94
N VAL A 326 -20.30 9.73 21.51
CA VAL A 326 -19.64 10.76 20.72
C VAL A 326 -19.38 10.26 19.30
N LYS A 327 -19.64 11.11 18.29
CA LYS A 327 -19.25 10.81 16.91
C LYS A 327 -17.74 10.62 16.86
N GLN A 328 -17.33 9.39 16.56
CA GLN A 328 -15.93 8.99 16.56
C GLN A 328 -15.15 9.67 15.42
N ASP A 329 -14.02 10.30 15.75
CA ASP A 329 -13.10 10.88 14.79
C ASP A 329 -11.90 9.97 14.58
N PHE A 330 -11.84 9.34 13.41
CA PHE A 330 -10.77 8.41 13.03
C PHE A 330 -9.52 9.10 12.51
N SER A 331 -9.49 10.42 12.43
CA SER A 331 -8.34 11.14 11.87
C SER A 331 -7.08 11.04 12.72
N GLN A 332 -7.25 10.81 14.02
CA GLN A 332 -6.18 10.85 15.04
C GLN A 332 -5.88 9.49 15.67
N ILE A 333 -6.54 8.42 15.25
CA ILE A 333 -6.38 7.08 15.82
C ILE A 333 -4.96 6.54 15.65
N ASP A 334 -4.41 6.62 14.43
CA ASP A 334 -3.07 6.08 14.15
C ASP A 334 -1.99 6.85 14.92
N LEU A 335 -2.13 8.18 15.10
CA LEU A 335 -1.16 8.97 15.87
C LEU A 335 -1.17 8.60 17.35
N TYR A 336 -2.34 8.36 17.93
CA TYR A 336 -2.44 7.83 19.28
C TYR A 336 -1.71 6.49 19.40
N GLN A 337 -2.02 5.53 18.51
CA GLN A 337 -1.41 4.21 18.52
C GLN A 337 0.12 4.24 18.29
N ILE A 338 0.61 5.18 17.47
CA ILE A 338 2.04 5.46 17.32
C ILE A 338 2.64 5.96 18.65
N GLY A 339 1.94 6.82 19.38
CA GLY A 339 2.32 7.26 20.72
C GLY A 339 2.39 6.11 21.72
N VAL A 340 1.42 5.19 21.68
CA VAL A 340 1.37 3.99 22.53
C VAL A 340 2.57 3.09 22.22
N LEU A 341 2.87 2.86 20.93
CA LEU A 341 4.04 2.12 20.49
C LEU A 341 5.35 2.78 20.94
N LEU A 342 5.48 4.10 20.79
CA LEU A 342 6.68 4.83 21.22
C LEU A 342 6.88 4.69 22.74
N TYR A 343 5.82 4.86 23.54
CA TYR A 343 5.88 4.66 24.98
C TYR A 343 6.31 3.23 25.31
N TYR A 344 5.70 2.26 24.64
CA TYR A 344 5.97 0.84 24.84
C TYR A 344 7.45 0.52 24.64
N LEU A 345 8.04 1.01 23.54
CA LEU A 345 9.44 0.74 23.18
C LEU A 345 10.45 1.50 24.05
N THR A 346 10.10 2.69 24.55
CA THR A 346 11.07 3.60 25.20
C THR A 346 11.02 3.61 26.72
N ILE A 347 9.87 3.34 27.32
CA ILE A 347 9.66 3.42 28.78
C ILE A 347 9.29 2.04 29.30
N PHE A 348 8.22 1.45 28.77
CA PHE A 348 7.65 0.25 29.36
C PHE A 348 8.54 -1.00 29.20
N LEU A 349 9.10 -1.21 28.01
CA LEU A 349 9.93 -2.40 27.75
C LEU A 349 11.26 -2.38 28.53
N PRO A 350 12.01 -1.27 28.59
CA PRO A 350 13.21 -1.19 29.43
C PRO A 350 12.94 -1.41 30.92
N GLU A 351 11.83 -0.90 31.46
CA GLU A 351 11.49 -1.02 32.89
C GLU A 351 11.07 -2.45 33.29
N ASN A 352 10.39 -3.19 32.40
CA ASN A 352 9.78 -4.49 32.72
C ASN A 352 10.51 -5.70 32.10
N GLY A 353 11.36 -5.48 31.10
CA GLY A 353 12.09 -6.52 30.38
C GLY A 353 11.22 -7.40 29.45
N ILE A 354 11.87 -8.17 28.57
CA ILE A 354 11.22 -9.07 27.62
C ILE A 354 11.27 -10.52 28.14
N LYS A 355 10.21 -11.00 28.79
CA LYS A 355 10.06 -12.45 29.05
C LYS A 355 9.09 -13.04 28.02
N GLN A 356 9.52 -14.02 27.22
CA GLN A 356 8.77 -14.52 26.04
C GLN A 356 7.33 -15.01 26.34
N VAL A 357 7.11 -15.67 27.47
CA VAL A 357 5.77 -16.13 27.91
C VAL A 357 4.94 -14.98 28.52
N ALA A 358 5.60 -13.91 28.94
CA ALA A 358 4.96 -12.70 29.43
C ALA A 358 4.62 -11.72 28.29
N PHE A 359 5.38 -11.66 27.20
CA PHE A 359 5.31 -10.56 26.22
C PHE A 359 3.91 -10.34 25.60
N SER A 360 3.19 -11.40 25.23
CA SER A 360 1.79 -11.27 24.77
C SER A 360 0.85 -10.76 25.86
N LYS A 361 0.87 -11.39 27.04
CA LYS A 361 0.12 -10.94 28.23
C LYS A 361 0.50 -9.52 28.67
N THR A 362 1.74 -9.12 28.38
CA THR A 362 2.33 -7.83 28.74
C THR A 362 1.78 -6.74 27.83
N ILE A 363 1.56 -7.01 26.54
CA ILE A 363 0.87 -6.07 25.64
C ILE A 363 -0.61 -5.93 26.04
N ASP A 364 -1.28 -7.03 26.39
CA ASP A 364 -2.71 -7.00 26.73
C ASP A 364 -3.00 -6.31 28.08
N ASN A 365 -2.11 -6.47 29.07
CA ASN A 365 -2.26 -5.91 30.41
C ASN A 365 -1.58 -4.53 30.58
N PHE A 366 -0.90 -4.04 29.55
CA PHE A 366 -0.21 -2.77 29.59
C PHE A 366 -1.21 -1.60 29.70
N GLN A 367 -0.87 -0.61 30.52
CA GLN A 367 -1.67 0.60 30.72
C GLN A 367 -0.78 1.84 30.66
N ILE A 368 -1.32 2.93 30.10
CA ILE A 368 -0.66 4.23 30.05
C ILE A 368 -1.40 5.19 30.97
N SER A 369 -0.65 5.81 31.89
CA SER A 369 -1.15 6.94 32.67
C SER A 369 -0.66 8.25 32.05
N TYR A 370 -1.58 8.94 31.35
CA TYR A 370 -1.28 10.26 30.75
C TYR A 370 -0.94 11.31 31.82
N THR A 371 -1.57 11.25 33.00
CA THR A 371 -1.27 12.19 34.10
C THR A 371 0.13 11.98 34.68
N TRP A 372 0.57 10.73 34.81
CA TRP A 372 1.94 10.41 35.21
C TRP A 372 2.95 10.92 34.17
N LEU A 373 2.71 10.65 32.88
CA LEU A 373 3.57 11.10 31.78
C LEU A 373 3.70 12.63 31.79
N LYS A 374 2.59 13.35 31.92
CA LYS A 374 2.58 14.82 32.01
C LYS A 374 3.31 15.32 33.27
N GLY A 375 3.22 14.58 34.37
CA GLY A 375 3.97 14.88 35.60
C GLY A 375 5.48 14.77 35.44
N LEU A 376 5.98 13.93 34.52
CA LEU A 376 7.42 13.83 34.24
C LEU A 376 7.99 15.11 33.62
N GLN A 377 7.19 15.88 32.86
CA GLN A 377 7.63 17.17 32.29
C GLN A 377 8.06 18.18 33.35
N ASN A 378 7.50 18.06 34.56
CA ASN A 378 7.75 18.98 35.68
C ASN A 378 8.83 18.46 36.65
N LYS A 379 9.34 17.24 36.45
CA LYS A 379 10.37 16.65 37.30
C LYS A 379 11.73 16.84 36.64
N ASN A 380 12.67 17.46 37.35
CA ASN A 380 14.08 17.58 36.94
C ASN A 380 14.86 16.25 37.03
N GLN A 381 14.23 15.11 36.73
CA GLN A 381 14.85 13.79 36.86
C GLN A 381 15.26 13.21 35.50
N LEU A 382 16.54 12.88 35.42
CA LEU A 382 17.42 12.66 34.26
C LEU A 382 17.20 11.37 33.45
N LEU A 383 16.09 10.63 33.64
CA LEU A 383 15.97 9.29 33.05
C LEU A 383 15.59 9.30 31.56
N TYR A 384 14.80 10.29 31.14
CA TYR A 384 14.28 10.41 29.77
C TYR A 384 14.52 11.83 29.25
N SER A 385 14.78 11.99 27.95
CA SER A 385 14.96 13.33 27.38
C SER A 385 13.65 14.12 27.41
N TYR A 386 13.74 15.41 27.69
CA TYR A 386 12.56 16.29 27.71
C TYR A 386 11.82 16.28 26.36
N SER A 387 12.56 16.22 25.25
CA SER A 387 12.01 16.14 23.89
C SER A 387 11.18 14.87 23.67
N LEU A 388 11.56 13.72 24.24
CA LEU A 388 10.81 12.47 24.16
C LEU A 388 9.49 12.56 24.92
N ILE A 389 9.54 13.05 26.17
CA ILE A 389 8.35 13.19 27.00
C ILE A 389 7.36 14.19 26.39
N ASP A 390 7.86 15.32 25.87
CA ASP A 390 7.05 16.30 25.12
C ASP A 390 6.34 15.63 23.93
N PHE A 391 7.05 14.83 23.14
CA PHE A 391 6.46 14.15 22.00
C PHE A 391 5.40 13.14 22.40
N LEU A 392 5.67 12.33 23.43
CA LEU A 392 4.73 11.36 23.98
C LEU A 392 3.47 12.05 24.50
N CYS A 393 3.60 13.15 25.23
CA CYS A 393 2.46 13.92 25.72
C CYS A 393 1.59 14.44 24.57
N GLN A 394 2.21 14.94 23.51
CA GLN A 394 1.52 15.46 22.34
C GLN A 394 0.83 14.38 21.49
N LEU A 395 1.42 13.18 21.38
CA LEU A 395 0.82 12.02 20.69
C LEU A 395 -0.30 11.36 21.51
N LEU A 396 -0.14 11.28 22.83
CA LEU A 396 -1.05 10.59 23.75
C LEU A 396 -2.07 11.54 24.40
N ASP A 397 -2.24 12.76 23.87
CA ASP A 397 -3.27 13.70 24.34
C ASP A 397 -4.65 13.02 24.26
N PRO A 398 -5.38 12.90 25.39
CA PRO A 398 -6.72 12.31 25.41
C PRO A 398 -7.73 13.06 24.54
N ASN A 399 -7.51 14.35 24.29
CA ASN A 399 -8.38 15.13 23.41
C ASN A 399 -7.86 15.07 21.96
N PRO A 400 -8.58 14.41 21.03
CA PRO A 400 -8.13 14.29 19.64
C PRO A 400 -8.03 15.64 18.92
N LYS A 401 -8.74 16.68 19.38
CA LYS A 401 -8.69 18.02 18.75
C LYS A 401 -7.41 18.77 19.05
N THR A 402 -6.78 18.49 20.20
CA THR A 402 -5.52 19.13 20.63
C THR A 402 -4.32 18.22 20.45
N ARG A 403 -4.54 16.91 20.21
CA ARG A 403 -3.52 15.95 19.81
C ARG A 403 -2.75 16.47 18.58
N ILE A 404 -1.45 16.26 18.60
CA ILE A 404 -0.54 16.73 17.56
C ILE A 404 -1.00 16.29 16.17
N THR A 405 -0.87 17.16 15.18
CA THR A 405 -1.19 16.82 13.79
C THR A 405 -0.05 16.05 13.12
N TYR A 406 -0.32 15.26 12.08
CA TYR A 406 0.74 14.61 11.30
C TYR A 406 1.81 15.57 10.79
N SER A 407 1.42 16.79 10.35
CA SER A 407 2.36 17.81 9.90
C SER A 407 3.33 18.25 11.00
N ALA A 408 2.81 18.46 12.21
CA ALA A 408 3.63 18.83 13.35
C ALA A 408 4.47 17.64 13.85
N ALA A 409 3.91 16.43 13.87
CA ALA A 409 4.58 15.23 14.36
C ALA A 409 5.83 14.86 13.54
N VAL A 410 5.78 14.94 12.21
CA VAL A 410 6.94 14.68 11.32
C VAL A 410 8.09 15.65 11.59
N CYS A 411 7.78 16.87 12.04
CA CYS A 411 8.74 17.93 12.32
C CYS A 411 9.05 18.09 13.82
N HIS A 412 8.63 17.14 14.66
CA HIS A 412 8.81 17.26 16.10
C HIS A 412 10.29 17.23 16.49
N GLN A 413 10.67 18.07 17.47
CA GLN A 413 12.07 18.25 17.87
C GLN A 413 12.76 16.94 18.27
N TRP A 414 12.05 16.01 18.91
CA TRP A 414 12.60 14.70 19.26
C TRP A 414 13.11 13.92 18.04
N LEU A 415 12.34 13.86 16.95
CA LEU A 415 12.75 13.18 15.71
C LEU A 415 13.95 13.88 15.06
N ILE A 416 13.96 15.22 15.11
CA ILE A 416 15.06 16.05 14.59
C ILE A 416 16.35 15.78 15.37
N ASN A 417 16.29 15.78 16.71
CA ASN A 417 17.44 15.53 17.58
C ASN A 417 18.07 14.15 17.32
N GLN A 418 17.23 13.11 17.22
CA GLN A 418 17.70 11.75 16.95
C GLN A 418 18.38 11.64 15.58
N LYS A 419 17.89 12.39 14.57
CA LYS A 419 18.52 12.46 13.25
C LYS A 419 19.85 13.21 13.27
N HIS A 420 19.98 14.29 14.04
CA HIS A 420 21.25 15.02 14.17
C HIS A 420 22.34 14.21 14.88
N GLN A 421 21.97 13.38 15.86
CA GLN A 421 22.90 12.44 16.50
C GLN A 421 23.46 11.41 15.50
N GLN A 422 22.74 11.07 14.43
CA GLN A 422 23.26 10.21 13.35
C GLN A 422 24.34 10.93 12.54
N ASN A 423 24.07 12.17 12.13
CA ASN A 423 25.01 12.94 11.29
C ASN A 423 26.27 13.39 12.04
N SER A 424 26.19 13.61 13.35
CA SER A 424 27.35 14.01 14.17
C SER A 424 28.30 12.83 14.45
N ASN A 425 27.77 11.61 14.56
CA ASN A 425 28.59 10.40 14.62
C ASN A 425 29.27 10.06 13.27
N GLU A 426 28.79 10.61 12.15
CA GLU A 426 29.34 10.40 10.80
C GLU A 426 30.17 11.58 10.26
N LYS A 427 30.05 12.78 10.85
CA LYS A 427 30.80 13.97 10.45
C LYS A 427 31.17 14.81 11.68
N GLU A 428 32.40 14.63 12.17
CA GLU A 428 33.07 15.69 12.91
C GLU A 428 33.22 16.90 11.97
N ASN A 429 32.79 18.07 12.45
CA ASN A 429 32.80 19.39 11.79
C ASN A 429 31.64 19.68 10.83
N ILE A 430 30.55 20.25 11.37
CA ILE A 430 29.90 21.47 10.86
C ILE A 430 29.12 22.09 12.04
N LYS A 431 29.56 23.28 12.51
CA LYS A 431 28.81 24.11 13.47
C LYS A 431 27.68 24.82 12.72
N ILE A 432 26.45 24.36 12.88
CA ILE A 432 25.24 25.12 12.52
C ILE A 432 24.44 25.34 13.81
N LEU A 433 23.99 26.58 13.99
CA LEU A 433 23.31 27.09 15.20
C LEU A 433 22.09 26.23 15.57
N ALA A 434 22.22 25.47 16.65
CA ALA A 434 21.17 24.64 17.20
C ALA A 434 20.08 25.52 17.86
N SER A 435 18.81 25.08 17.84
CA SER A 435 17.74 25.80 18.56
C SER A 435 18.04 25.86 20.06
N LEU A 436 17.58 26.89 20.79
CA LEU A 436 17.83 27.02 22.23
C LEU A 436 17.48 25.75 23.03
N ARG A 437 16.45 25.02 22.59
CA ARG A 437 16.03 23.73 23.17
C ARG A 437 17.08 22.62 22.96
N THR A 438 17.72 22.59 21.79
CA THR A 438 18.83 21.68 21.46
C THR A 438 20.10 22.06 22.23
N ILE A 439 20.35 23.36 22.43
CA ILE A 439 21.49 23.87 23.22
C ILE A 439 21.37 23.43 24.68
N LEU A 440 20.17 23.46 25.26
CA LEU A 440 19.92 22.96 26.61
C LEU A 440 20.18 21.45 26.72
N GLU A 441 19.67 20.66 25.76
CA GLU A 441 19.84 19.19 25.72
C GLU A 441 21.32 18.78 25.54
N LEU A 442 22.09 19.51 24.73
CA LEU A 442 23.53 19.28 24.56
C LEU A 442 24.36 19.75 25.78
N ARG A 443 23.91 20.77 26.52
CA ARG A 443 24.60 21.23 27.75
C ARG A 443 24.47 20.23 28.89
N GLU A 444 23.33 19.57 28.98
CA GLU A 444 23.06 18.57 30.02
C GLU A 444 23.86 17.29 29.78
N GLN A 445 24.08 16.90 28.52
CA GLN A 445 24.90 15.72 28.16
C GLN A 445 26.40 15.92 28.44
N ASN A 446 26.95 17.11 28.19
CA ASN A 446 28.38 17.41 28.42
C ASN A 446 28.81 17.40 29.90
N SER A 447 27.86 17.35 30.85
CA SER A 447 28.18 17.25 32.28
C SER A 447 28.53 15.83 32.76
N ASN A 448 28.22 14.80 31.96
CA ASN A 448 28.46 13.39 32.30
C ASN A 448 29.71 12.76 31.66
N ASP A 449 30.32 13.41 30.66
CA ASP A 449 31.40 12.81 29.87
C ASP A 449 32.83 13.11 30.36
N TYR A 450 33.00 13.83 31.49
CA TYR A 450 34.34 14.16 32.02
C TYR A 450 35.04 13.01 32.77
N ALA A 451 34.44 11.83 32.89
CA ALA A 451 35.00 10.72 33.68
C ALA A 451 35.73 9.63 32.88
N SER A 452 35.79 9.69 31.55
CA SER A 452 36.48 8.64 30.80
C SER A 452 37.12 9.11 29.49
N SER A 453 38.44 8.94 29.45
CA SER A 453 39.29 8.76 28.27
C SER A 453 40.07 10.00 27.79
N GLN A 454 41.24 10.19 28.41
CA GLN A 454 42.40 10.82 27.76
C GLN A 454 43.25 9.74 27.05
N LYS A 455 43.83 10.14 25.89
CA LYS A 455 44.84 9.45 25.03
C LYS A 455 44.21 8.43 24.05
N PHE A 456 44.42 8.46 22.72
CA PHE A 456 45.66 8.59 21.95
C PHE A 456 45.41 8.99 20.47
N ASP A 457 46.47 9.42 19.78
CA ASP A 457 46.58 10.16 18.51
C ASP A 457 46.34 9.43 17.16
N GLN A 458 45.90 10.23 16.18
CA GLN A 458 46.32 10.41 14.77
C GLN A 458 46.85 9.23 13.94
N LYS A 459 46.22 8.97 12.77
CA LYS A 459 46.78 9.27 11.42
C LYS A 459 45.97 8.72 10.23
N LEU A 460 46.07 9.50 9.14
CA LEU A 460 46.11 9.15 7.70
C LEU A 460 44.81 9.17 6.86
N GLU A 461 44.75 10.22 6.05
CA GLU A 461 43.96 10.40 4.84
C GLU A 461 44.50 9.60 3.63
N GLN A 462 43.64 9.53 2.61
CA GLN A 462 43.86 9.32 1.17
C GLN A 462 43.78 7.87 0.65
N HIS A 463 42.73 7.56 -0.12
CA HIS A 463 42.86 7.38 -1.57
C HIS A 463 41.48 7.38 -2.29
N ILE A 464 41.46 8.13 -3.39
CA ILE A 464 40.43 8.25 -4.43
C ILE A 464 40.53 7.02 -5.35
N THR A 465 39.39 6.47 -5.83
CA THR A 465 39.06 6.39 -7.28
C THR A 465 37.73 5.69 -7.55
N SER A 466 37.02 6.27 -8.51
CA SER A 466 35.84 5.84 -9.26
C SER A 466 35.92 4.45 -9.89
N SER A 467 34.77 3.79 -10.00
CA SER A 467 34.47 2.91 -11.14
C SER A 467 32.96 2.96 -11.43
N SER A 468 32.65 3.70 -12.50
CA SER A 468 31.40 3.67 -13.24
C SER A 468 31.25 2.32 -13.95
N GLU A 469 30.13 1.63 -13.72
CA GLU A 469 29.65 0.57 -14.60
C GLU A 469 28.22 0.88 -15.02
N GLU A 470 28.06 0.94 -16.33
CA GLU A 470 26.83 1.23 -17.07
C GLU A 470 25.94 -0.01 -17.04
N GLU A 471 24.80 0.05 -16.35
CA GLU A 471 23.73 -0.93 -16.49
C GLU A 471 22.69 -0.42 -17.50
N GLU A 472 22.50 -1.21 -18.57
CA GLU A 472 21.48 -1.04 -19.60
C GLU A 472 20.07 -0.97 -18.98
N GLN A 473 19.49 0.23 -18.97
CA GLN A 473 18.14 0.48 -18.50
C GLN A 473 17.11 -0.09 -19.49
N GLU A 474 16.51 -1.23 -19.15
CA GLU A 474 15.14 -1.55 -19.57
C GLU A 474 14.23 -0.42 -19.03
N GLN A 475 13.90 0.56 -19.87
CA GLN A 475 12.91 1.60 -19.56
C GLN A 475 11.56 0.95 -19.28
N THR A 476 11.33 0.64 -18.01
CA THR A 476 10.04 0.20 -17.51
C THR A 476 9.08 1.39 -17.53
N ALA A 477 7.84 1.15 -17.96
CA ALA A 477 6.71 2.07 -17.74
C ALA A 477 6.52 2.51 -16.26
N ASP A 478 7.26 1.90 -15.33
CA ASP A 478 7.38 2.28 -13.93
C ASP A 478 8.02 3.66 -13.71
N ASP A 479 8.82 4.16 -14.65
CA ASP A 479 9.44 5.48 -14.61
C ASP A 479 8.42 6.63 -14.70
N TYR A 480 7.29 6.39 -15.36
CA TYR A 480 6.26 7.41 -15.58
C TYR A 480 5.50 7.74 -14.28
N LEU A 481 5.12 6.71 -13.51
CA LEU A 481 4.54 6.89 -12.17
C LEU A 481 5.57 7.47 -11.19
N HIS A 482 6.85 7.11 -11.35
CA HIS A 482 7.94 7.61 -10.50
C HIS A 482 8.23 9.11 -10.74
N ARG A 483 8.18 9.60 -11.99
CA ARG A 483 8.38 11.03 -12.30
C ARG A 483 7.26 11.92 -11.75
N ILE A 484 6.01 11.49 -11.87
CA ILE A 484 4.84 12.25 -11.37
C ILE A 484 4.88 12.40 -9.84
N SER A 485 5.36 11.38 -9.11
CA SER A 485 5.51 11.43 -7.64
C SER A 485 6.59 12.39 -7.13
N LYS A 486 7.56 12.79 -7.98
CA LYS A 486 8.68 13.67 -7.59
C LYS A 486 8.45 15.15 -7.90
N GLU A 487 7.62 15.49 -8.88
CA GLU A 487 7.45 16.89 -9.32
C GLU A 487 6.30 17.63 -8.65
N ARG A 488 5.43 16.94 -7.90
CA ARG A 488 4.39 17.59 -7.10
C ARG A 488 4.37 16.97 -5.71
N ASN A 489 4.61 17.77 -4.68
CA ASN A 489 4.20 17.48 -3.29
C ASN A 489 2.67 17.31 -3.12
N CYS A 490 1.93 17.14 -4.22
CA CYS A 490 0.50 16.86 -4.26
C CYS A 490 0.34 15.34 -4.27
N ILE A 491 -0.06 14.78 -3.14
CA ILE A 491 -0.55 13.40 -3.07
C ILE A 491 -1.69 13.30 -4.11
N PRO A 492 -1.65 12.34 -5.05
CA PRO A 492 -2.64 12.29 -6.10
C PRO A 492 -4.02 12.12 -5.46
N HIS A 493 -5.03 12.83 -5.97
CA HIS A 493 -6.40 12.89 -5.45
C HIS A 493 -7.16 11.58 -5.69
N TYR A 494 -6.58 10.44 -5.30
CA TYR A 494 -7.20 9.12 -5.39
C TYR A 494 -8.40 8.95 -4.46
N ILE A 495 -8.69 9.93 -3.58
CA ILE A 495 -9.92 9.96 -2.77
C ILE A 495 -11.16 9.83 -3.65
N ASN A 496 -11.23 10.62 -4.73
CA ASN A 496 -12.40 10.63 -5.60
C ASN A 496 -12.55 9.30 -6.35
N LEU A 497 -11.43 8.74 -6.82
CA LEU A 497 -11.38 7.40 -7.40
C LEU A 497 -11.83 6.33 -6.40
N MET A 498 -11.36 6.40 -5.16
CA MET A 498 -11.65 5.40 -4.13
C MET A 498 -13.10 5.43 -3.65
N ASN A 499 -13.72 6.61 -3.61
CA ASN A 499 -15.15 6.76 -3.32
C ASN A 499 -16.04 6.04 -4.36
N ILE A 500 -15.52 5.76 -5.55
CA ILE A 500 -16.23 5.01 -6.60
C ILE A 500 -15.93 3.50 -6.50
N ILE A 501 -14.70 3.14 -6.14
CA ILE A 501 -14.23 1.75 -6.07
C ILE A 501 -14.80 1.00 -4.84
N THR A 502 -15.29 1.71 -3.82
CA THR A 502 -15.76 1.12 -2.55
C THR A 502 -17.20 1.54 -2.18
N PRO A 503 -17.97 0.71 -1.42
CA PRO A 503 -17.60 -0.54 -0.78
C PRO A 503 -18.00 -1.78 -1.60
N PHE A 504 -17.11 -2.77 -1.61
CA PHE A 504 -17.40 -4.11 -2.10
C PHE A 504 -18.43 -4.79 -1.20
N LYS A 505 -19.33 -5.60 -1.77
CA LYS A 505 -20.19 -6.52 -1.00
C LYS A 505 -19.73 -7.95 -1.21
N HIS A 506 -19.72 -8.76 -0.15
CA HIS A 506 -19.31 -10.17 -0.23
C HIS A 506 -20.16 -10.97 -1.23
N PRO A 507 -19.59 -11.89 -2.04
CA PRO A 507 -20.33 -12.70 -3.01
C PRO A 507 -21.40 -13.63 -2.41
N SER A 508 -21.32 -13.98 -1.12
CA SER A 508 -22.38 -14.77 -0.44
C SER A 508 -23.62 -13.95 -0.08
N ARG A 509 -23.54 -12.61 -0.11
CA ARG A 509 -24.72 -11.73 -0.06
C ARG A 509 -25.44 -11.84 -1.40
N LYS A 510 -26.07 -12.99 -1.63
CA LYS A 510 -27.21 -13.10 -2.54
C LYS A 510 -28.13 -11.94 -2.19
N SER A 511 -28.36 -11.06 -3.16
CA SER A 511 -29.55 -10.24 -3.19
C SER A 511 -30.74 -11.18 -3.10
N VAL A 512 -31.29 -11.32 -1.89
CA VAL A 512 -32.62 -11.89 -1.66
C VAL A 512 -33.68 -11.09 -2.48
N ASN A 513 -33.31 -9.92 -3.01
CA ASN A 513 -34.15 -9.11 -3.89
C ASN A 513 -33.99 -9.37 -5.41
N ASP A 514 -33.08 -10.21 -5.88
CA ASP A 514 -32.93 -10.51 -7.32
C ASP A 514 -33.61 -11.83 -7.75
N GLN A 515 -34.43 -12.43 -6.87
CA GLN A 515 -35.27 -13.60 -7.19
C GLN A 515 -36.77 -13.29 -7.30
N ILE A 516 -37.17 -12.02 -7.29
CA ILE A 516 -38.56 -11.64 -7.54
C ILE A 516 -38.56 -10.78 -8.81
N HIS A 517 -38.78 -11.43 -9.95
CA HIS A 517 -39.31 -10.94 -11.24
C HIS A 517 -38.68 -11.69 -12.42
N PHE A 518 -38.92 -12.99 -12.49
CA PHE A 518 -39.05 -13.70 -13.77
C PHE A 518 -40.11 -14.81 -13.58
N VAL A 519 -41.37 -14.42 -13.80
CA VAL A 519 -42.41 -15.26 -14.39
C VAL A 519 -42.89 -14.53 -15.62
#